data_AF-A0A973I1G6-F1
#
_entry.id   AF-A0A973I1G6-F1
#
_cell.length_a   1.000
_cell.length_b   1.000
_cell.length_c   1.000
_cell.angle_alpha   90.00
_cell.angle_beta   90.00
_cell.angle_gamma   90.00
#
_symmetry.space_group_name_H-M   'P 1'
#
loop_
_entity.id
_entity.type
_entity.pdbx_description
1 polymer ?
#
loop_
_entity_poly.entity_id
_entity_poly.type
_entity_poly.pdbx_seq_one_letter_code
_entity_poly.pdbx_strand_id
1 'polypeptide(L)'
;MGIHQWDIVALRAALESRQITCSVDVAGGGPGPSFLRGDANEDLNVNVADAVFILTYLFLQGSSGLCLDAMDVNDSGSVNIADGIRLLEFLFVSGDPPEAPWPSPGEDPTPDSLPCS
;
A
#
# COMPACT_ATOMS: atom_id res chain seq x y z
N MET A 1 -6.70 -14.65 -12.24
CA MET A 1 -5.73 -14.73 -11.14
C MET A 1 -4.91 -15.99 -11.32
N GLY A 2 -3.59 -15.89 -11.23
CA GLY A 2 -2.68 -17.01 -11.30
C GLY A 2 -1.61 -16.87 -12.38
N ILE A 3 -0.69 -17.84 -12.38
CA ILE A 3 0.40 -17.90 -13.34
C ILE A 3 -0.13 -18.45 -14.66
N HIS A 4 0.01 -17.64 -15.71
CA HIS A 4 -0.29 -18.01 -17.08
C HIS A 4 1.01 -18.25 -17.83
N GLN A 5 1.09 -19.36 -18.55
CA GLN A 5 2.26 -19.73 -19.36
C GLN A 5 1.89 -19.71 -20.83
N TRP A 6 2.74 -19.07 -21.64
CA TRP A 6 2.63 -19.08 -23.09
C TRP A 6 3.93 -19.54 -23.72
N ASP A 7 3.78 -20.41 -24.70
CA ASP A 7 4.88 -20.86 -25.53
C ASP A 7 4.91 -20.05 -26.82
N ILE A 8 6.03 -19.37 -27.04
CA ILE A 8 6.24 -18.50 -28.20
C ILE A 8 7.24 -19.18 -29.13
N VAL A 9 6.82 -19.33 -30.39
CA VAL A 9 7.67 -19.78 -31.49
C VAL A 9 7.59 -18.78 -32.65
N ALA A 10 8.72 -18.46 -33.26
CA ALA A 10 8.75 -17.69 -34.49
C ALA A 10 8.67 -18.65 -35.69
N LEU A 11 7.83 -18.31 -36.67
CA LEU A 11 7.68 -19.07 -37.91
C LEU A 11 8.24 -18.28 -39.09
N ARG A 12 9.14 -18.88 -39.86
CA ARG A 12 9.62 -18.31 -41.13
C ARG A 12 9.82 -19.40 -42.16
N ALA A 13 9.13 -19.28 -43.31
CA ALA A 13 9.26 -20.22 -44.44
C ALA A 13 9.15 -21.70 -44.01
N ALA A 14 8.15 -22.02 -43.17
CA ALA A 14 7.91 -23.35 -42.61
C ALA A 14 9.01 -23.90 -41.65
N LEU A 15 9.92 -23.04 -41.18
CA LEU A 15 10.84 -23.35 -40.09
C LEU A 15 10.36 -22.70 -38.79
N GLU A 16 10.51 -23.42 -37.68
CA GLU A 16 10.17 -22.97 -36.32
C GLU A 16 11.45 -22.61 -35.54
N SER A 17 11.39 -21.55 -34.73
CA SER A 17 12.46 -21.25 -33.77
C SER A 17 12.42 -22.22 -32.58
N ARG A 18 13.47 -22.19 -31.75
CA ARG A 18 13.40 -22.79 -30.41
C ARG A 18 12.28 -22.13 -29.62
N GLN A 19 11.48 -22.94 -28.93
CA GLN A 19 10.40 -22.50 -28.04
C GLN A 19 10.97 -21.68 -26.88
N ILE A 20 10.28 -20.58 -26.55
CA ILE A 20 10.50 -19.80 -25.34
C ILE A 20 9.19 -19.77 -24.58
N THR A 21 9.23 -20.16 -23.32
CA THR A 21 8.08 -20.07 -22.41
C THR A 21 8.15 -18.75 -21.66
N CYS A 22 7.09 -17.96 -21.76
CA CYS A 22 6.88 -16.76 -20.97
C CYS A 22 5.82 -17.04 -19.91
N SER A 23 6.11 -16.72 -18.65
CA SER A 23 5.14 -16.74 -17.56
C SER A 23 4.73 -15.32 -17.21
N VAL A 24 3.43 -15.05 -17.16
CA VAL A 24 2.88 -13.83 -16.55
C VAL A 24 2.09 -14.25 -15.34
N ASP A 25 2.48 -13.73 -14.18
CA ASP A 25 1.65 -13.83 -12.99
C ASP A 25 0.61 -12.72 -13.03
N VAL A 26 -0.64 -13.09 -13.26
CA VAL A 26 -1.75 -12.15 -13.21
C VAL A 26 -2.35 -12.25 -11.82
N ALA A 27 -1.82 -11.45 -10.89
CA ALA A 27 -2.55 -11.13 -9.66
C ALA A 27 -3.84 -10.38 -10.05
N GLY A 28 -4.95 -10.63 -9.35
CA GLY A 28 -6.19 -9.90 -9.61
C GLY A 28 -6.06 -8.49 -9.07
N GLY A 29 -6.31 -7.50 -9.92
CA GLY A 29 -6.01 -6.10 -9.64
C GLY A 29 -4.70 -5.70 -10.31
N GLY A 30 -4.66 -4.53 -10.95
CA GLY A 30 -3.36 -3.90 -11.23
C GLY A 30 -2.60 -3.68 -9.91
N PRO A 31 -1.33 -3.24 -9.96
CA PRO A 31 -0.66 -2.85 -8.72
C PRO A 31 -1.57 -1.90 -7.94
N GLY A 32 -1.83 -2.24 -6.68
CA GLY A 32 -2.59 -1.38 -5.79
C GLY A 32 -1.96 0.02 -5.72
N PRO A 33 -2.71 1.04 -5.29
CA PRO A 33 -2.10 2.34 -4.98
C PRO A 33 -0.91 2.13 -4.03
N SER A 34 0.23 2.73 -4.37
CA SER A 34 1.41 2.69 -3.50
C SER A 34 1.35 3.84 -2.50
N PHE A 35 1.47 3.51 -1.23
CA PHE A 35 1.47 4.49 -0.13
C PHE A 35 2.47 4.08 0.95
N LEU A 36 2.74 5.00 1.88
CA LEU A 36 3.56 4.75 3.06
C LEU A 36 2.65 4.76 4.30
N ARG A 37 2.53 3.64 5.01
CA ARG A 37 1.69 3.57 6.20
C ARG A 37 2.24 4.48 7.29
N GLY A 38 1.38 5.32 7.85
CA GLY A 38 1.74 6.38 8.78
C GLY A 38 2.08 7.74 8.13
N ASP A 39 2.14 7.85 6.80
CA ASP A 39 2.31 9.11 6.05
C ASP A 39 0.94 9.69 5.68
N ALA A 40 0.18 10.09 6.69
CA ALA A 40 -1.20 10.55 6.56
C ALA A 40 -1.35 11.84 5.74
N ASN A 41 -0.31 12.68 5.71
CA ASN A 41 -0.34 13.93 4.94
C ASN A 41 0.30 13.80 3.54
N GLU A 42 0.77 12.59 3.18
CA GLU A 42 1.30 12.22 1.87
C GLU A 42 2.56 13.00 1.44
N ASP A 43 3.43 13.35 2.40
CA ASP A 43 4.68 14.05 2.13
C ASP A 43 5.91 13.13 2.06
N LEU A 44 5.71 11.82 2.18
CA LEU A 44 6.70 10.74 2.24
C LEU A 44 7.60 10.77 3.47
N ASN A 45 7.25 11.53 4.50
CA ASN A 45 7.99 11.57 5.77
C ASN A 45 7.05 11.32 6.94
N VAL A 46 7.04 10.09 7.45
CA VAL A 46 6.29 9.74 8.67
C VAL A 46 6.82 10.53 9.88
N ASN A 47 6.05 11.52 10.34
CA ASN A 47 6.39 12.42 11.42
C ASN A 47 5.16 12.90 12.22
N VAL A 48 5.33 13.89 13.11
CA VAL A 48 4.23 14.37 13.98
C VAL A 48 3.10 15.06 13.21
N ALA A 49 3.39 15.61 12.03
CA ALA A 49 2.38 16.23 11.17
C ALA A 49 1.31 15.22 10.74
N ASP A 50 1.69 13.96 10.52
CA ASP A 50 0.78 12.86 10.18
C ASP A 50 -0.18 12.53 11.33
N ALA A 51 0.34 12.47 12.55
CA ALA A 51 -0.51 12.26 13.73
C ALA A 51 -1.53 13.40 13.89
N VAL A 52 -1.10 14.64 13.64
CA VAL A 52 -2.02 15.80 13.64
C VAL A 52 -3.05 15.69 12.51
N PHE A 53 -2.65 15.21 11.33
CA PHE A 53 -3.55 15.01 10.20
C PHE A 53 -4.64 13.99 10.54
N ILE A 54 -4.28 12.82 11.07
CA ILE A 54 -5.21 11.78 11.53
C ILE A 54 -6.21 12.36 12.55
N LEU A 55 -5.72 13.06 13.57
CA LEU A 55 -6.59 13.63 14.62
C LEU A 55 -7.50 14.74 14.07
N THR A 56 -7.04 15.51 13.08
CA THR A 56 -7.85 16.54 12.41
C THR A 56 -8.95 15.90 11.58
N TYR A 57 -8.65 14.83 10.84
CA TYR A 57 -9.65 14.02 10.14
C TYR A 57 -10.73 13.51 11.11
N LEU A 58 -10.32 12.89 12.22
CA LEU A 58 -11.23 12.26 13.19
C LEU A 58 -12.11 13.25 13.97
N PHE A 59 -11.56 14.38 14.42
CA PHE A 59 -12.24 15.23 15.40
C PHE A 59 -12.64 16.61 14.86
N LEU A 60 -12.03 17.06 13.77
CA LEU A 60 -12.26 18.39 13.20
C LEU A 60 -12.89 18.35 11.81
N GLN A 61 -13.33 17.17 11.35
CA GLN A 61 -13.84 16.96 10.00
C GLN A 61 -12.84 17.43 8.94
N GLY A 62 -11.55 17.15 9.18
CA GLY A 62 -10.47 17.40 8.23
C GLY A 62 -10.59 16.58 6.95
N SER A 63 -9.73 16.87 5.98
CA SER A 63 -9.62 16.06 4.76
C SER A 63 -9.28 14.61 5.09
N SER A 64 -9.83 13.67 4.33
CA SER A 64 -9.45 12.26 4.35
C SER A 64 -8.19 11.95 3.52
N GLY A 65 -7.55 12.97 2.94
CA GLY A 65 -6.45 12.75 1.98
C GLY A 65 -6.90 11.97 0.75
N LEU A 66 -5.93 11.40 0.06
CA LEU A 66 -6.06 10.47 -1.07
C LEU A 66 -5.96 9.00 -0.61
N CYS A 67 -5.41 8.72 0.57
CA CYS A 67 -5.20 7.37 1.05
C CYS A 67 -5.60 7.18 2.52
N LEU A 68 -6.71 6.48 2.75
CA LEU A 68 -7.16 6.13 4.11
C LEU A 68 -6.30 5.02 4.73
N ASP A 69 -5.68 4.14 3.94
CA ASP A 69 -4.75 3.13 4.46
C ASP A 69 -3.49 3.75 5.06
N ALA A 70 -3.04 4.90 4.55
CA ALA A 70 -1.92 5.62 5.13
C ALA A 70 -2.23 6.12 6.57
N MET A 71 -3.51 6.33 6.89
CA MET A 71 -3.99 6.74 8.21
C MET A 71 -4.35 5.58 9.13
N ASP A 72 -4.53 4.36 8.62
CA ASP A 72 -4.75 3.16 9.42
C ASP A 72 -3.39 2.56 9.79
N VAL A 73 -2.78 3.13 10.82
CA VAL A 73 -1.38 2.90 11.21
C VAL A 73 -1.18 1.50 11.79
N ASN A 74 -2.22 0.97 12.44
CA ASN A 74 -2.20 -0.38 13.02
C ASN A 74 -2.88 -1.43 12.15
N ASP A 75 -3.26 -1.07 10.92
CA ASP A 75 -3.83 -1.96 9.91
C ASP A 75 -5.05 -2.73 10.42
N SER A 76 -5.95 -2.01 11.10
CA SER A 76 -7.15 -2.58 11.71
C SER A 76 -8.35 -2.66 10.76
N GLY A 77 -8.24 -2.10 9.56
CA GLY A 77 -9.30 -1.89 8.57
C GLY A 77 -10.24 -0.73 8.91
N SER A 78 -9.81 0.21 9.75
CA SER A 78 -10.61 1.35 10.20
C SER A 78 -9.77 2.46 10.83
N VAL A 79 -9.76 3.65 10.21
CA VAL A 79 -9.12 4.85 10.79
C VAL A 79 -9.87 5.33 12.04
N ASN A 80 -9.20 5.27 13.20
CA ASN A 80 -9.72 5.68 14.50
C ASN A 80 -8.62 6.23 15.43
N ILE A 81 -8.95 6.51 16.69
CA ILE A 81 -8.00 7.13 17.64
C ILE A 81 -6.78 6.25 17.93
N ALA A 82 -6.91 4.93 17.81
CA ALA A 82 -5.79 4.01 18.00
C ALA A 82 -4.65 4.27 17.01
N ASP A 83 -4.95 4.74 15.80
CA ASP A 83 -3.94 5.03 14.78
C ASP A 83 -3.07 6.24 15.16
N GLY A 84 -3.73 7.32 15.60
CA GLY A 84 -3.03 8.50 16.10
C GLY A 84 -2.18 8.18 17.33
N ILE A 85 -2.69 7.34 18.25
CA ILE A 85 -1.92 6.88 19.41
C ILE A 85 -0.72 6.04 18.97
N ARG A 86 -0.94 5.05 18.10
CA ARG A 86 0.10 4.14 17.60
C ARG A 86 1.24 4.89 16.93
N LEU A 87 0.91 5.89 16.11
CA LEU A 87 1.91 6.69 15.43
C LEU A 87 2.71 7.56 16.41
N LEU A 88 2.05 8.18 17.39
CA LEU A 88 2.74 8.95 18.44
C LEU A 88 3.62 8.06 19.33
N GLU A 89 3.18 6.83 19.60
CA GLU A 89 3.97 5.85 20.34
C GLU A 89 5.27 5.49 19.63
N PHE A 90 5.17 5.20 18.32
CA PHE A 90 6.32 4.95 17.45
C PHE A 90 7.29 6.15 17.46
N LEU A 91 6.77 7.38 17.28
CA LEU A 91 7.60 8.58 17.13
C LEU A 91 8.32 9.01 18.40
N PHE A 92 7.71 8.84 19.59
CA PHE A 92 8.20 9.49 20.81
C PHE A 92 8.56 8.55 21.95
N VAL A 93 8.06 7.31 21.97
CA VAL A 93 8.29 6.38 23.10
C VAL A 93 8.77 4.99 22.65
N SER A 94 9.33 4.90 21.44
CA SER A 94 9.88 3.65 20.90
C SER A 94 8.85 2.50 20.85
N GLY A 95 7.59 2.83 20.54
CA GLY A 95 6.59 1.84 20.17
C GLY A 95 6.96 1.11 18.88
N ASP A 96 6.21 0.06 18.53
CA ASP A 96 6.47 -0.65 17.28
C ASP A 96 6.18 0.26 16.07
N PRO A 97 6.87 0.06 14.95
CA PRO A 97 6.61 0.82 13.72
C PRO A 97 5.19 0.62 13.19
N PRO A 98 4.73 1.49 12.27
CA PRO A 98 3.54 1.22 11.48
C PRO A 98 3.62 -0.16 10.81
N GLU A 99 2.46 -0.79 10.63
CA GLU A 99 2.38 -2.02 9.84
C GLU A 99 2.81 -1.78 8.38
N ALA A 100 3.07 -2.84 7.63
CA ALA A 100 3.45 -2.69 6.23
C ALA A 100 2.30 -2.04 5.41
N PRO A 101 2.56 -1.15 4.44
CA PRO A 101 3.87 -0.79 3.86
C PRO A 101 4.63 0.32 4.61
N TRP A 102 5.71 -0.05 5.30
CA TRP A 102 6.69 0.82 5.98
C TRP A 102 8.03 0.07 6.05
N PRO A 103 9.22 0.71 5.99
CA PRO A 103 9.53 2.15 5.90
C PRO A 103 9.57 2.70 4.47
N SER A 104 9.21 1.89 3.48
CA SER A 104 9.18 2.30 2.08
C SER A 104 7.76 2.19 1.55
N PRO A 105 7.34 3.09 0.62
CA PRO A 105 6.05 2.98 -0.01
C PRO A 105 5.87 1.63 -0.70
N GLY A 106 4.64 1.10 -0.63
CA GLY A 106 4.28 -0.19 -1.18
C GLY A 106 2.78 -0.33 -1.31
N GLU A 107 2.35 -1.47 -1.83
CA GLU A 107 0.94 -1.87 -1.81
C GLU A 107 0.56 -2.34 -0.41
N ASP A 108 -0.74 -2.30 -0.11
CA ASP A 108 -1.28 -2.90 1.09
C ASP A 108 -1.15 -4.45 1.02
N PRO A 109 -0.35 -5.08 1.89
CA PRO A 109 -0.22 -6.54 1.92
C PRO A 109 -1.47 -7.23 2.51
N THR A 110 -2.37 -6.48 3.12
CA THR A 110 -3.54 -6.95 3.87
C THR A 110 -4.82 -6.27 3.38
N PRO A 111 -5.19 -6.46 2.09
CA PRO A 111 -6.24 -5.68 1.45
C PRO A 111 -7.55 -5.63 2.23
N ASP A 112 -8.01 -4.43 2.51
CA ASP A 112 -9.29 -4.18 3.16
C ASP A 112 -10.23 -3.26 2.33
N SER A 113 -11.16 -2.57 3.00
CA SER A 113 -12.16 -1.71 2.35
C SER A 113 -11.82 -0.22 2.37
N LEU A 114 -10.69 0.15 2.96
CA LEU A 114 -10.17 1.51 2.96
C LEU A 114 -9.64 1.85 1.56
N PRO A 115 -10.00 3.02 1.02
CA PRO A 115 -9.56 3.45 -0.29
C PRO A 115 -8.20 4.14 -0.25
N CYS A 116 -7.40 3.89 -1.29
CA CYS A 116 -6.27 4.73 -1.71
C CYS A 116 -6.36 5.00 -3.22
N SER A 117 -6.07 6.23 -3.64
CA SER A 117 -6.28 6.70 -5.03
C SER A 117 -5.13 7.50 -5.61
#